data_AF-A0A1Z9E702-F1
#
_entry.id   AF-A0A1Z9E702-F1
#
_cell.length_a   1.000
_cell.length_b   1.000
_cell.length_c   1.000
_cell.angle_alpha   90.00
_cell.angle_beta   90.00
_cell.angle_gamma   90.00
#
_symmetry.space_group_name_H-M   'P 1'
#
loop_
_entity.id
_entity.type
_entity.pdbx_description
1 polymer ?
#
loop_
_entity_poly.entity_id
_entity_poly.type
_entity_poly.pdbx_seq_one_letter_code
_entity_poly.pdbx_strand_id
1 'polypeptide(L)'
;MKSFSQFIEEQESVDEGIGLAVARAIDKTNPPLGKKSLRKNVSHALKMREVMKGAKGRKDDKKKSPVSFLQDKEETNEDWQKKSGKNSEGGLNEKGRKSYERENPGSDLKAPSKKVGNPRRASFCARMSGMKRKLTSKKTASDPDSRINKSLRAWNC
;
A
#
# COMPACT_ATOMS: atom_id res chain seq x y z
N MET A 1 -41.64 -32.91 -0.99
CA MET A 1 -40.97 -32.01 -1.98
C MET A 1 -40.11 -31.05 -1.17
N LYS A 2 -38.80 -30.97 -1.44
CA LYS A 2 -37.88 -30.11 -0.69
C LYS A 2 -38.20 -28.63 -0.97
N SER A 3 -38.08 -27.78 0.05
CA SER A 3 -38.28 -26.33 -0.08
C SER A 3 -37.19 -25.70 -0.96
N PHE A 4 -37.51 -24.66 -1.73
CA PHE A 4 -36.53 -23.91 -2.53
C PHE A 4 -35.39 -23.38 -1.66
N SER A 5 -35.66 -23.01 -0.41
CA SER A 5 -34.63 -22.62 0.57
C SER A 5 -33.72 -23.78 0.96
N GLN A 6 -34.27 -24.99 1.12
CA GLN A 6 -33.47 -26.19 1.38
C GLN A 6 -32.64 -26.62 0.16
N PHE A 7 -33.11 -26.31 -1.05
CA PHE A 7 -32.35 -26.54 -2.29
C PHE A 7 -31.15 -25.58 -2.40
N ILE A 8 -31.30 -24.31 -1.97
CA ILE A 8 -30.19 -23.34 -1.94
C ILE A 8 -29.16 -23.72 -0.87
N GLU A 9 -29.59 -24.14 0.32
CA GLU A 9 -28.69 -24.55 1.41
C GLU A 9 -27.92 -25.85 1.08
N GLU A 10 -28.51 -26.74 0.27
CA GLU A 10 -27.86 -27.96 -0.23
C GLU A 10 -26.88 -27.64 -1.39
N GLN A 11 -27.11 -26.57 -2.16
CA GLN A 11 -26.22 -26.11 -3.25
C GLN A 11 -24.97 -25.36 -2.75
N GLU A 12 -24.99 -24.72 -1.57
CA GLU A 12 -23.77 -24.14 -0.97
C GLU A 12 -22.77 -25.20 -0.49
N SER A 13 -23.19 -26.46 -0.36
CA SER A 13 -22.35 -27.57 0.09
C SER A 13 -21.66 -28.34 -1.04
N VAL A 14 -21.98 -28.04 -2.29
CA VAL A 14 -21.44 -28.72 -3.47
C VAL A 14 -20.56 -27.72 -4.24
N ASP A 15 -19.28 -28.07 -4.36
CA ASP A 15 -18.21 -27.40 -5.13
C ASP A 15 -17.40 -26.27 -4.44
N GLU A 16 -17.35 -26.22 -3.11
CA GLU A 16 -16.21 -25.56 -2.47
C GLU A 16 -15.01 -26.51 -2.46
N GLY A 17 -14.01 -26.21 -3.30
CA GLY A 17 -12.74 -26.94 -3.30
C GLY A 17 -12.14 -27.00 -1.89
N ILE A 18 -11.66 -28.17 -1.46
CA ILE A 18 -11.18 -28.45 -0.09
C ILE A 18 -10.24 -27.36 0.44
N GLY A 19 -9.41 -26.77 -0.42
CA GLY A 19 -8.51 -25.67 -0.05
C GLY A 19 -9.22 -24.39 0.39
N LEU A 20 -10.38 -24.07 -0.20
CA LEU A 20 -11.19 -22.90 0.12
C LEU A 20 -11.93 -23.09 1.45
N ALA A 21 -12.48 -24.29 1.69
CA ALA A 21 -13.10 -24.65 2.95
C ALA A 21 -12.11 -24.56 4.12
N VAL A 22 -10.89 -25.09 3.95
CA VAL A 22 -9.81 -24.99 4.93
C VAL A 22 -9.37 -23.53 5.17
N ALA A 23 -9.25 -22.72 4.12
CA ALA A 23 -8.90 -21.30 4.26
C ALA A 23 -9.95 -20.51 5.06
N ARG A 24 -11.24 -20.75 4.81
CA ARG A 24 -12.34 -20.13 5.58
C ARG A 24 -12.35 -20.57 7.04
N ALA A 25 -12.07 -21.84 7.32
CA ALA A 25 -11.94 -22.32 8.70
C ALA A 25 -10.79 -21.61 9.44
N ILE A 26 -9.62 -21.48 8.79
CA ILE A 26 -8.46 -20.73 9.33
C ILE A 26 -8.81 -19.27 9.58
N ASP A 27 -9.57 -18.63 8.68
CA ASP A 27 -10.03 -17.24 8.85
C ASP A 27 -10.98 -17.05 10.03
N LYS A 28 -11.69 -18.09 10.48
CA LYS A 28 -12.58 -18.03 11.65
C LYS A 28 -11.84 -18.23 12.98
N THR A 29 -10.58 -18.69 12.97
CA THR A 29 -9.78 -18.89 14.19
C THR A 29 -9.19 -17.57 14.74
N ASN A 30 -9.08 -17.42 16.06
CA ASN A 30 -8.40 -16.29 16.69
C ASN A 30 -7.05 -16.74 17.29
N PRO A 31 -5.92 -16.64 16.56
CA PRO A 31 -4.64 -17.12 17.03
C PRO A 31 -4.07 -16.21 18.14
N PRO A 32 -3.17 -16.73 18.99
CA PRO A 32 -2.53 -15.95 20.04
C PRO A 32 -1.77 -14.75 19.46
N LEU A 33 -1.56 -13.74 20.32
CA LEU A 33 -0.95 -12.45 19.96
C LEU A 33 0.35 -12.66 19.17
N GLY A 34 0.50 -11.95 18.04
CA GLY A 34 1.67 -12.00 17.17
C GLY A 34 1.58 -12.92 15.95
N LYS A 35 0.67 -13.91 15.92
CA LYS A 35 0.55 -14.85 14.77
C LYS A 35 -0.50 -14.44 13.72
N LYS A 36 -1.12 -13.27 13.87
CA LYS A 36 -2.18 -12.76 12.97
C LYS A 36 -1.69 -12.58 11.53
N SER A 37 -0.43 -12.17 11.32
CA SER A 37 0.17 -12.04 9.98
C SER A 37 0.35 -13.40 9.31
N LEU A 38 0.88 -14.39 10.04
CA LEU A 38 1.08 -15.75 9.54
C LEU A 38 -0.24 -16.43 9.15
N ARG A 39 -1.28 -16.29 9.98
CA ARG A 39 -2.63 -16.81 9.68
C ARG A 39 -3.18 -16.26 8.36
N LYS A 40 -3.11 -14.93 8.17
CA LYS A 40 -3.57 -14.27 6.94
C LYS A 40 -2.80 -14.77 5.72
N ASN A 41 -1.47 -14.94 5.84
CA ASN A 41 -0.63 -15.40 4.74
C ASN A 41 -0.98 -16.84 4.32
N VAL A 42 -1.21 -17.74 5.28
CA VAL A 42 -1.57 -19.14 4.99
C VAL A 42 -2.96 -19.26 4.36
N SER A 43 -3.96 -18.56 4.90
CA SER A 43 -5.31 -18.49 4.31
C SER A 43 -5.28 -17.95 2.88
N HIS A 44 -4.55 -16.85 2.65
CA HIS A 44 -4.37 -16.26 1.33
C HIS A 44 -3.69 -17.24 0.36
N ALA A 45 -2.61 -17.91 0.78
CA ALA A 45 -1.91 -18.88 -0.07
C ALA A 45 -2.80 -20.05 -0.51
N LEU A 46 -3.65 -20.57 0.38
CA LEU A 46 -4.60 -21.64 0.06
C LEU A 46 -5.68 -21.19 -0.94
N LYS A 47 -6.21 -19.97 -0.78
CA LYS A 47 -7.16 -19.38 -1.73
C LYS A 47 -6.53 -19.21 -3.12
N MET A 48 -5.30 -18.70 -3.18
CA MET A 48 -4.59 -18.52 -4.46
C MET A 48 -4.28 -19.85 -5.15
N ARG A 49 -3.97 -20.90 -4.39
CA ARG A 49 -3.74 -22.24 -4.94
C ARG A 49 -4.98 -22.79 -5.65
N GLU A 50 -6.17 -22.51 -5.12
CA GLU A 50 -7.42 -22.98 -5.72
C GLU A 50 -7.76 -22.22 -7.01
N VAL A 51 -7.56 -20.90 -7.04
CA VAL A 51 -7.67 -20.07 -8.25
C VAL A 51 -6.73 -20.57 -9.35
N MET A 52 -5.49 -20.93 -8.98
CA MET A 52 -4.48 -21.45 -9.91
C MET A 52 -4.82 -22.85 -10.44
N LYS A 53 -5.50 -23.70 -9.66
CA LYS A 53 -6.00 -25.01 -10.16
C LYS A 53 -7.08 -24.83 -11.21
N GLY A 54 -8.04 -23.92 -10.99
CA GLY A 54 -9.07 -23.57 -11.98
C GLY A 54 -8.50 -22.95 -13.27
N ALA A 55 -7.33 -22.32 -13.20
CA ALA A 55 -6.62 -21.81 -14.37
C ALA A 55 -5.94 -22.91 -15.22
N LYS A 56 -5.60 -24.07 -14.62
CA LYS A 56 -4.84 -25.15 -15.31
C LYS A 56 -5.68 -25.96 -16.32
N GLY A 57 -7.01 -25.79 -16.32
CA GLY A 57 -7.96 -26.46 -17.21
C GLY A 57 -8.29 -25.73 -18.53
N ARG A 58 -7.79 -24.51 -18.74
CA ARG A 58 -8.04 -23.74 -19.98
C ARG A 58 -6.79 -23.77 -20.86
N LYS A 59 -6.73 -24.69 -21.83
CA LYS A 59 -5.57 -24.89 -22.73
C LYS A 59 -5.63 -24.13 -24.06
N ASP A 60 -6.68 -23.35 -24.33
CA ASP A 60 -6.94 -22.90 -25.71
C ASP A 60 -6.84 -21.39 -25.98
N ASP A 61 -6.38 -20.56 -25.05
CA ASP A 61 -6.14 -19.13 -25.31
C ASP A 61 -4.66 -18.76 -25.26
N LYS A 62 -3.93 -19.14 -26.32
CA LYS A 62 -2.59 -18.60 -26.64
C LYS A 62 -2.69 -17.12 -27.05
N LYS A 63 -3.16 -16.22 -26.19
CA LYS A 63 -2.96 -14.76 -26.34
C LYS A 63 -3.24 -13.95 -25.07
N LYS A 64 -2.68 -14.39 -23.94
CA LYS A 64 -2.27 -13.44 -22.89
C LYS A 64 -1.14 -14.10 -22.10
N SER A 65 0.05 -13.52 -22.17
CA SER A 65 1.20 -14.01 -21.41
C SER A 65 0.85 -14.02 -19.91
N PRO A 66 1.19 -15.08 -19.14
CA PRO A 66 0.89 -15.17 -17.72
C PRO A 66 1.74 -14.22 -16.84
N VAL A 67 2.49 -13.30 -17.45
CA VAL A 67 3.27 -12.25 -16.76
C VAL A 67 2.47 -10.94 -16.64
N SER A 68 1.14 -11.01 -16.66
CA SER A 68 0.27 -9.84 -16.49
C SER A 68 -0.83 -10.03 -15.44
N PHE A 69 -0.81 -11.12 -14.65
CA PHE A 69 -1.82 -11.39 -13.61
C PHE A 69 -1.35 -11.07 -12.17
N LEU A 70 -0.10 -10.64 -12.00
CA LEU A 70 0.43 -10.10 -10.73
C LEU A 70 0.42 -8.57 -10.70
N GLN A 71 -0.09 -7.91 -11.75
CA GLN A 71 -0.10 -6.46 -11.89
C GLN A 71 -1.40 -5.80 -11.40
N ASP A 72 -2.40 -6.59 -11.02
CA ASP A 72 -3.67 -6.10 -10.47
C ASP A 72 -3.75 -6.37 -8.97
N LYS A 73 -2.63 -6.18 -8.26
CA LYS A 73 -2.73 -5.81 -6.85
C LYS A 73 -3.41 -4.46 -6.88
N GLU A 74 -4.69 -4.46 -6.54
CA GLU A 74 -5.52 -3.31 -6.23
C GLU A 74 -4.75 -2.44 -5.23
N GLU A 75 -3.86 -1.62 -5.78
CA GLU A 75 -3.16 -0.57 -5.10
C GLU A 75 -4.24 0.45 -4.81
N THR A 76 -4.80 0.35 -3.62
CA THR A 76 -5.37 1.46 -2.86
C THR A 76 -4.27 2.50 -2.60
N ASN A 77 -3.57 2.92 -3.65
CA ASN A 77 -2.53 3.92 -3.65
C ASN A 77 -3.26 5.23 -3.44
N GLU A 78 -3.38 5.60 -2.18
CA GLU A 78 -3.84 6.89 -1.76
C GLU A 78 -3.04 7.99 -2.49
N ASP A 79 -3.66 9.13 -2.77
CA ASP A 79 -3.04 10.20 -3.58
C ASP A 79 -1.66 10.60 -3.07
N TRP A 80 -1.41 10.50 -1.76
CA TRP A 80 -0.10 10.80 -1.15
C TRP A 80 1.03 9.87 -1.61
N GLN A 81 0.72 8.64 -2.03
CA GLN A 81 1.69 7.70 -2.60
C GLN A 81 1.87 7.92 -4.11
N LYS A 82 0.79 8.33 -4.79
CA LYS A 82 0.75 8.62 -6.23
C LYS A 82 1.55 9.87 -6.62
N LYS A 83 1.85 9.99 -7.91
CA LYS A 83 2.46 11.20 -8.47
C LYS A 83 1.51 12.41 -8.34
N SER A 84 0.20 12.17 -8.38
CA SER A 84 -0.86 13.19 -8.23
C SER A 84 -0.81 13.94 -6.90
N GLY A 85 -0.36 13.32 -5.80
CA GLY A 85 -0.26 13.96 -4.49
C GLY A 85 1.12 14.55 -4.16
N LYS A 86 2.09 14.48 -5.07
CA LYS A 86 3.45 15.03 -4.87
C LYS A 86 3.58 16.38 -5.57
N ASN A 87 4.34 17.29 -4.98
CA ASN A 87 4.71 18.56 -5.61
C ASN A 87 6.06 18.40 -6.35
N SER A 88 6.17 18.97 -7.56
CA SER A 88 7.42 19.02 -8.34
C SER A 88 8.53 19.77 -7.59
N GLU A 89 8.16 20.79 -6.82
CA GLU A 89 9.08 21.59 -5.99
C GLU A 89 9.51 20.87 -4.70
N GLY A 90 8.91 19.72 -4.39
CA GLY A 90 9.22 18.90 -3.22
C GLY A 90 8.06 18.77 -2.23
N GLY A 91 8.03 17.62 -1.53
CA GLY A 91 6.98 17.31 -0.55
C GLY A 91 5.64 16.88 -1.17
N LEU A 92 4.63 16.79 -0.30
CA LEU A 92 3.24 16.51 -0.70
C LEU A 92 2.50 17.81 -1.01
N ASN A 93 1.59 17.76 -1.98
CA ASN A 93 0.65 18.84 -2.26
C ASN A 93 -0.60 18.73 -1.36
N GLU A 94 -1.56 19.64 -1.54
CA GLU A 94 -2.80 19.65 -0.75
C GLU A 94 -3.57 18.34 -0.80
N LYS A 95 -3.73 17.75 -2.00
CA LYS A 95 -4.44 16.49 -2.19
C LYS A 95 -3.71 15.34 -1.50
N GLY A 96 -2.38 15.31 -1.62
CA GLY A 96 -1.54 14.34 -0.93
C GLY A 96 -1.65 14.46 0.60
N ARG A 97 -1.61 15.66 1.17
CA ARG A 97 -1.73 15.81 2.64
C ARG A 97 -3.10 15.36 3.14
N LYS A 98 -4.18 15.74 2.46
CA LYS A 98 -5.55 15.31 2.79
C LYS A 98 -5.74 13.80 2.67
N SER A 99 -5.18 13.21 1.62
CA SER A 99 -5.22 11.76 1.42
C SER A 99 -4.43 11.02 2.49
N TYR A 100 -3.27 11.55 2.90
CA TYR A 100 -2.51 11.02 4.03
C TYR A 100 -3.30 11.08 5.34
N GLU A 101 -3.93 12.21 5.65
CA GLU A 101 -4.74 12.39 6.86
C GLU A 101 -5.97 11.47 6.88
N ARG A 102 -6.59 11.21 5.72
CA ARG A 102 -7.70 10.27 5.57
C ARG A 102 -7.28 8.83 5.89
N GLU A 103 -6.08 8.41 5.50
CA GLU A 103 -5.54 7.08 5.82
C GLU A 103 -4.97 7.01 7.26
N ASN A 104 -4.60 8.16 7.85
CA ASN A 104 -4.00 8.26 9.18
C ASN A 104 -4.82 9.20 10.08
N PRO A 105 -5.97 8.74 10.62
CA PRO A 105 -6.80 9.55 11.51
C PRO A 105 -6.00 10.11 12.70
N GLY A 106 -6.19 11.40 13.00
CA GLY A 106 -5.47 12.10 14.07
C GLY A 106 -4.08 12.64 13.67
N SER A 107 -3.63 12.41 12.43
CA SER A 107 -2.49 13.15 11.89
C SER A 107 -2.88 14.57 11.49
N ASP A 108 -1.95 15.52 11.65
CA ASP A 108 -2.11 16.92 11.26
C ASP A 108 -0.90 17.34 10.40
N LEU A 109 -0.91 16.93 9.13
CA LEU A 109 0.26 17.07 8.27
C LEU A 109 0.35 18.48 7.71
N LYS A 110 1.15 19.31 8.36
CA LYS A 110 1.33 20.71 7.97
C LYS A 110 2.25 20.87 6.75
N ALA A 111 1.96 21.90 5.95
CA ALA A 111 2.78 22.30 4.82
C ALA A 111 4.12 22.90 5.28
N PRO A 112 5.15 22.89 4.40
CA PRO A 112 6.36 23.67 4.59
C PRO A 112 6.08 25.16 4.85
N SER A 113 6.81 25.75 5.78
CA SER A 113 6.76 27.19 6.05
C SER A 113 8.07 27.84 5.66
N LYS A 114 7.99 28.87 4.81
CA LYS A 114 9.16 29.68 4.38
C LYS A 114 9.47 30.85 5.32
N LYS A 115 8.61 31.10 6.32
CA LYS A 115 8.72 32.25 7.23
C LYS A 115 9.90 32.09 8.19
N VAL A 116 10.85 33.03 8.13
CA VAL A 116 11.95 33.12 9.09
C VAL A 116 11.37 33.46 10.47
N GLY A 117 11.89 32.82 11.53
CA GLY A 117 11.33 32.89 12.89
C GLY A 117 10.32 31.78 13.23
N ASN A 118 9.83 31.00 12.24
CA ASN A 118 8.99 29.84 12.55
C ASN A 118 9.84 28.71 13.20
N PRO A 119 9.50 28.25 14.41
CA PRO A 119 10.28 27.22 15.11
C PRO A 119 10.31 25.89 14.32
N ARG A 120 9.22 25.53 13.64
CA ARG A 120 9.16 24.32 12.79
C ARG A 120 10.15 24.40 11.62
N ARG A 121 10.25 25.57 10.99
CA ARG A 121 11.24 25.80 9.93
C ARG A 121 12.66 25.69 10.49
N ALA A 122 12.94 26.35 11.61
CA ALA A 122 14.26 26.32 12.23
C ALA A 122 14.71 24.88 12.56
N SER A 123 13.83 24.09 13.19
CA SER A 123 14.10 22.68 13.48
C SER A 123 14.32 21.85 12.21
N PHE A 124 13.50 22.07 11.17
CA PHE A 124 13.65 21.36 9.90
C PHE A 124 14.99 21.69 9.22
N CYS A 125 15.34 22.97 9.07
CA CYS A 125 16.59 23.39 8.44
C CYS A 125 17.80 22.81 9.19
N ALA A 126 17.82 22.88 10.53
CA ALA A 126 18.92 22.34 11.32
C ALA A 126 19.15 20.84 11.07
N ARG A 127 18.08 20.04 11.06
CA ARG A 127 18.14 18.59 10.85
C ARG A 127 18.54 18.26 9.42
N MET A 128 17.85 18.85 8.44
CA MET A 128 18.00 18.48 7.03
C MET A 128 19.30 19.01 6.43
N SER A 129 19.74 20.21 6.79
CA SER A 129 21.05 20.73 6.37
C SER A 129 22.19 19.95 7.04
N GLY A 130 22.01 19.50 8.29
CA GLY A 130 22.95 18.60 8.96
C GLY A 130 23.07 17.25 8.26
N MET A 131 21.94 16.65 7.90
CA MET A 131 21.89 15.39 7.12
C MET A 131 22.52 15.55 5.74
N LYS A 132 22.24 16.67 5.04
CA LYS A 132 22.87 16.99 3.75
C LYS A 132 24.39 17.04 3.85
N ARG A 133 24.93 17.61 4.93
CA ARG A 133 26.37 17.76 5.11
C ARG A 133 27.08 16.44 5.49
N LYS A 134 26.45 15.61 6.33
CA LYS A 134 27.11 14.43 6.91
C LYS A 134 26.82 13.11 6.20
N LEU A 135 25.56 12.91 5.78
CA LEU A 135 25.05 11.60 5.34
C LEU A 135 24.68 11.55 3.85
N THR A 136 24.68 12.70 3.18
CA THR A 136 24.36 12.77 1.76
C THR A 136 25.64 12.80 0.94
N SER A 137 25.73 11.96 -0.10
CA SER A 137 26.88 11.93 -1.00
C SER A 137 27.11 13.31 -1.64
N LYS A 138 28.37 13.62 -2.00
CA LYS A 138 28.72 14.89 -2.65
C LYS A 138 27.87 15.14 -3.91
N LYS A 139 27.66 14.10 -4.73
CA LYS A 139 26.85 14.16 -5.96
C LYS A 139 25.40 14.55 -5.66
N THR A 140 24.75 13.90 -4.70
CA THR A 140 23.35 14.19 -4.35
C THR A 140 23.23 15.56 -3.65
N ALA A 141 24.22 15.94 -2.84
CA ALA A 141 24.23 17.23 -2.16
C ALA A 141 24.37 18.41 -3.14
N SER A 142 25.14 18.25 -4.22
CA SER A 142 25.30 19.26 -5.28
C SER A 142 24.15 19.32 -6.28
N ASP A 143 23.42 18.21 -6.49
CA ASP A 143 22.33 18.12 -7.45
C ASP A 143 21.10 18.98 -7.04
N PRO A 144 20.77 20.07 -7.77
CA PRO A 144 19.65 20.95 -7.44
C PRO A 144 18.27 20.26 -7.46
N ASP A 145 18.17 19.16 -8.20
CA ASP A 145 16.94 18.39 -8.39
C ASP A 145 16.79 17.21 -7.43
N SER A 146 17.82 16.96 -6.61
CA SER A 146 17.76 15.96 -5.56
C SER A 146 16.62 16.25 -4.59
N ARG A 147 16.04 15.17 -4.05
CA ARG A 147 14.92 15.26 -3.10
C ARG A 147 15.25 16.11 -1.87
N ILE A 148 16.50 16.03 -1.39
CA ILE A 148 16.96 16.80 -0.23
C ILE A 148 17.00 18.30 -0.54
N ASN A 149 17.50 18.70 -1.72
CA ASN A 149 17.56 20.10 -2.13
C ASN A 149 16.19 20.68 -2.46
N LYS A 150 15.31 19.90 -3.08
CA LYS A 150 13.88 20.28 -3.25
C LYS A 150 13.21 20.55 -1.90
N SER A 151 13.43 19.66 -0.93
CA SER A 151 12.86 19.82 0.41
C SER A 151 13.42 21.04 1.14
N LEU A 152 14.73 21.26 1.12
CA LEU A 152 15.35 22.45 1.73
C LEU A 152 14.80 23.75 1.13
N ARG A 153 14.69 23.82 -0.21
CA ARG A 153 14.12 24.96 -0.94
C ARG A 153 12.66 25.24 -0.56
N ALA A 154 11.84 24.19 -0.41
CA ALA A 154 10.44 24.34 0.01
C ALA A 154 10.31 24.98 1.41
N TRP A 155 11.28 24.76 2.28
CA TRP A 155 11.36 25.34 3.63
C TRP A 155 12.19 26.62 3.71
N ASN A 156 12.69 27.12 2.57
CA ASN A 156 13.62 28.27 2.52
C ASN A 156 14.83 28.06 3.43
N CYS A 157 15.38 26.86 3.42
CA CYS A 157 16.70 26.51 3.91
C CYS A 157 17.66 26.46 2.70
#